data_AF-A0A1V9GCA6-F1
#
_entry.id   AF-A0A1V9GCA6-F1
#
_cell.length_a   1.000
_cell.length_b   1.000
_cell.length_c   1.000
_cell.angle_alpha   90.00
_cell.angle_beta   90.00
_cell.angle_gamma   90.00
#
_symmetry.space_group_name_H-M   'P 1'
#
loop_
_entity.id
_entity.type
_entity.pdbx_description
1 polymer ?
#
loop_
_entity_poly.entity_id
_entity_poly.type
_entity_poly.pdbx_seq_one_letter_code
_entity_poly.pdbx_strand_id
1 'polypeptide(L)'
;MELRMTQHEVASHFGVFYNTITLWEKNKTEPGVERYPAITVFLGYFPWEVDTSTLGGKIKEYRYLHGLTQEAFAKLVGIEEALINGYERGRKKPLPKTVERLEHFLKSVPD
;
A
#
# COMPACT_ATOMS: atom_id res chain seq x y z
N MET A 1 -0.73 -20.31 2.90
CA MET A 1 -1.62 -21.02 1.97
C MET A 1 -0.90 -21.10 0.64
N GLU A 2 -0.58 -22.28 0.11
CA GLU A 2 -0.02 -22.41 -1.24
C GLU A 2 -1.17 -22.50 -2.24
N LEU A 3 -1.34 -21.46 -3.04
CA LEU A 3 -2.19 -21.53 -4.23
C LEU A 3 -1.46 -22.46 -5.20
N ARG A 4 -2.08 -23.59 -5.58
CA ARG A 4 -1.52 -24.58 -6.52
C ARG A 4 -1.52 -24.04 -7.97
N MET A 5 -1.02 -22.82 -8.16
CA MET A 5 -0.99 -22.10 -9.43
C MET A 5 0.44 -22.00 -9.93
N THR A 6 0.61 -22.14 -11.24
CA THR A 6 1.87 -21.86 -11.91
C THR A 6 2.08 -20.35 -12.03
N GLN A 7 3.34 -19.90 -12.16
CA GLN A 7 3.67 -18.50 -12.41
C GLN A 7 2.96 -17.94 -13.65
N HIS A 8 2.66 -18.77 -14.65
CA HIS A 8 1.92 -18.36 -15.86
C HIS A 8 0.44 -18.06 -15.57
N GLU A 9 -0.20 -18.87 -14.72
CA GLU A 9 -1.59 -18.63 -14.30
C GLU A 9 -1.68 -17.40 -13.41
N VAL A 10 -0.73 -17.23 -12.48
CA VAL A 10 -0.63 -16.03 -11.64
C VAL A 10 -0.45 -14.79 -12.51
N ALA A 11 0.49 -14.82 -13.46
CA ALA A 11 0.74 -13.69 -14.37
C ALA A 11 -0.47 -13.32 -15.21
N SER A 12 -1.22 -14.33 -15.68
CA SER A 12 -2.48 -14.14 -16.40
C SER A 12 -3.54 -13.46 -15.53
N HIS A 13 -3.63 -13.81 -14.25
CA HIS A 13 -4.53 -13.14 -13.29
C HIS A 13 -4.17 -11.66 -13.11
N PHE A 14 -2.88 -11.32 -13.06
CA PHE A 14 -2.43 -9.94 -12.84
C PHE A 14 -2.27 -9.12 -14.13
N GLY A 15 -2.48 -9.72 -15.31
CA GLY A 15 -2.27 -9.06 -16.60
C GLY A 15 -0.80 -8.63 -16.81
N VAL A 16 0.14 -9.42 -16.31
CA VAL A 16 1.59 -9.18 -16.44
C VAL A 16 2.28 -10.34 -17.15
N PHE A 17 3.53 -10.16 -17.55
CA PHE A 17 4.33 -11.26 -18.08
C PHE A 17 4.74 -12.22 -16.96
N TYR A 18 4.86 -13.53 -17.25
CA TYR A 18 5.26 -14.52 -16.23
C TYR A 18 6.61 -14.18 -15.57
N ASN A 19 7.57 -13.65 -16.34
CA ASN A 19 8.84 -13.16 -15.82
C ASN A 19 8.67 -12.05 -14.77
N THR A 20 7.61 -11.22 -14.86
CA THR A 20 7.31 -10.21 -13.83
C THR A 20 6.99 -10.86 -12.49
N ILE A 21 6.18 -11.93 -12.48
CA ILE A 21 5.89 -12.71 -11.26
C ILE A 21 7.18 -13.34 -10.72
N THR A 22 8.00 -13.95 -11.58
CA THR A 22 9.29 -14.51 -11.15
C THR A 22 10.22 -13.47 -10.52
N LEU A 23 10.22 -12.22 -11.03
CA LEU A 23 11.02 -11.13 -10.47
C LEU A 23 10.49 -10.66 -9.12
N TRP A 24 9.16 -10.59 -8.95
CA TRP A 24 8.53 -10.27 -7.66
C TRP A 24 8.83 -11.34 -6.60
N GLU A 25 8.64 -12.62 -6.92
CA GLU A 25 8.92 -13.73 -6.00
C GLU A 25 10.39 -13.79 -5.57
N LYS A 26 11.30 -13.36 -6.45
CA LYS A 26 12.75 -13.29 -6.17
C LYS A 26 13.20 -11.97 -5.54
N ASN A 27 12.27 -11.09 -5.16
CA ASN A 27 12.54 -9.76 -4.64
C ASN A 27 13.50 -8.94 -5.52
N LYS A 28 13.45 -9.15 -6.84
CA LYS A 28 14.26 -8.39 -7.82
C LYS A 28 13.58 -7.09 -8.22
N THR A 29 12.25 -7.07 -8.19
CA THR A 29 11.41 -5.89 -8.39
C THR A 29 10.22 -5.97 -7.45
N GLU A 30 9.59 -4.83 -7.19
CA GLU A 30 8.31 -4.76 -6.47
C GLU A 30 7.17 -4.51 -7.46
N PRO A 31 5.95 -4.99 -7.19
CA PRO A 31 4.77 -4.53 -7.91
C PRO A 31 4.58 -3.02 -7.71
N GLY A 32 4.00 -2.35 -8.70
CA GLY A 32 3.52 -0.99 -8.50
C GLY A 32 2.36 -0.98 -7.49
N VAL A 33 2.25 0.10 -6.71
CA VAL A 33 1.26 0.21 -5.63
C VAL A 33 -0.17 0.03 -6.12
N GLU A 34 -0.47 0.43 -7.35
CA GLU A 34 -1.77 0.25 -8.00
C GLU A 34 -2.22 -1.22 -8.09
N ARG A 35 -1.28 -2.17 -8.01
CA ARG A 35 -1.55 -3.61 -8.02
C ARG A 35 -1.75 -4.19 -6.62
N TYR A 36 -1.41 -3.45 -5.57
CA TYR A 36 -1.46 -3.95 -4.21
C TYR A 36 -2.86 -4.41 -3.79
N PRO A 37 -3.97 -3.71 -4.13
CA PRO A 37 -5.31 -4.21 -3.83
C PRO A 37 -5.62 -5.55 -4.51
N ALA A 38 -5.19 -5.73 -5.76
CA ALA A 38 -5.37 -7.00 -6.46
C ALA A 38 -4.56 -8.12 -5.80
N ILE A 39 -3.35 -7.80 -5.32
CA ILE A 39 -2.49 -8.74 -4.60
C ILE A 39 -3.10 -9.13 -3.25
N THR A 40 -3.63 -8.19 -2.47
CA THR A 40 -4.26 -8.50 -1.18
C THR A 40 -5.48 -9.38 -1.35
N VAL A 41 -6.33 -9.08 -2.34
CA VAL A 41 -7.49 -9.91 -2.67
C VAL A 41 -7.07 -11.30 -3.13
N PHE A 42 -6.07 -11.40 -4.00
CA PHE A 42 -5.56 -12.68 -4.51
C PHE A 42 -4.96 -13.55 -3.41
N LEU A 43 -4.17 -12.97 -2.51
CA LEU A 43 -3.54 -13.69 -1.41
C LEU A 43 -4.51 -13.97 -0.24
N GLY A 44 -5.58 -13.18 -0.12
CA GLY A 44 -6.53 -13.26 0.99
C GLY A 44 -6.01 -12.62 2.29
N TYR A 45 -4.90 -11.89 2.24
CA TYR A 45 -4.32 -11.17 3.38
C TYR A 45 -3.45 -10.01 2.92
N PHE A 46 -3.04 -9.13 3.85
CA PHE A 46 -2.13 -8.02 3.59
C PHE A 46 -0.66 -8.46 3.78
N PRO A 47 0.15 -8.59 2.70
CA PRO A 47 1.49 -9.20 2.75
C PRO A 47 2.62 -8.25 3.14
N TRP A 48 2.36 -6.98 3.45
CA TRP A 48 3.41 -6.02 3.80
C TRP A 48 3.53 -5.83 5.30
N GLU A 49 4.76 -5.74 5.80
CA GLU A 49 5.03 -5.36 7.18
C GLU A 49 4.85 -3.85 7.36
N VAL A 50 3.79 -3.47 8.08
CA VAL A 50 3.44 -2.07 8.35
C VAL A 50 3.04 -1.93 9.83
N ASP A 51 3.70 -1.02 10.55
CA ASP A 51 3.39 -0.74 11.95
C ASP A 51 2.22 0.26 12.08
N THR A 52 1.01 -0.28 12.13
CA THR A 52 -0.25 0.47 12.25
C THR A 52 -0.47 1.11 13.63
N SER A 53 0.43 0.88 14.61
CA SER A 53 0.43 1.66 15.86
C SER A 53 0.86 3.12 15.63
N THR A 54 1.59 3.37 14.54
CA THR A 54 2.01 4.72 14.13
C THR A 54 1.06 5.32 13.09
N LEU A 55 0.92 6.64 13.08
CA LEU A 55 0.16 7.33 12.03
C LEU A 55 0.72 7.03 10.63
N GLY A 56 2.05 6.99 10.51
CA GLY A 56 2.72 6.67 9.24
C GLY A 56 2.35 5.28 8.72
N GLY A 57 2.28 4.28 9.60
CA GLY A 57 1.85 2.95 9.22
C GLY A 57 0.38 2.90 8.82
N LYS A 58 -0.52 3.55 9.56
CA LYS A 58 -1.95 3.64 9.17
C LYS A 58 -2.13 4.27 7.79
N ILE A 59 -1.38 5.33 7.48
CA ILE A 59 -1.39 5.96 6.15
C ILE A 59 -0.92 4.95 5.09
N LYS A 60 0.19 4.27 5.34
CA LYS A 60 0.80 3.34 4.38
C LYS A 60 -0.10 2.14 4.10
N GLU A 61 -0.69 1.55 5.14
CA GLU A 61 -1.67 0.46 5.02
C GLU A 61 -2.86 0.89 4.18
N TYR A 62 -3.48 2.02 4.52
CA TYR A 62 -4.61 2.56 3.75
C TYR A 62 -4.24 2.74 2.27
N ARG A 63 -3.10 3.35 1.97
CA ARG A 63 -2.65 3.53 0.58
C ARG A 63 -2.47 2.20 -0.15
N TYR A 64 -1.90 1.19 0.51
CA TYR A 64 -1.64 -0.10 -0.12
C TYR A 64 -2.94 -0.85 -0.38
N LEU A 65 -3.89 -0.81 0.56
CA LEU A 65 -5.24 -1.37 0.39
C LEU A 65 -6.03 -0.68 -0.73
N HIS A 66 -5.75 0.59 -1.01
CA HIS A 66 -6.45 1.38 -2.03
C HIS A 66 -5.63 1.63 -3.31
N GLY A 67 -4.42 1.06 -3.42
CA GLY A 67 -3.55 1.19 -4.58
C GLY A 67 -3.06 2.62 -4.86
N LEU A 68 -2.94 3.45 -3.82
CA LEU A 68 -2.62 4.87 -3.94
C LEU A 68 -1.12 5.10 -3.85
N THR A 69 -0.56 5.94 -4.71
CA THR A 69 0.78 6.51 -4.50
C THR A 69 0.79 7.49 -3.33
N GLN A 70 1.97 7.82 -2.81
CA GLN A 70 2.10 8.87 -1.79
C GLN A 70 1.52 10.21 -2.29
N GLU A 71 1.73 10.53 -3.57
CA GLU A 71 1.20 11.74 -4.21
C GLU A 71 -0.33 11.71 -4.32
N ALA A 72 -0.91 10.58 -4.73
CA ALA A 72 -2.35 10.43 -4.84
C ALA A 72 -3.05 10.58 -3.47
N PHE A 73 -2.48 9.95 -2.43
CA PHE A 73 -2.99 10.10 -1.07
C PHE A 73 -2.82 11.54 -0.56
N ALA A 74 -1.65 12.15 -0.77
CA ALA A 74 -1.37 13.53 -0.41
C ALA A 74 -2.42 14.50 -0.99
N LYS A 75 -2.74 14.34 -2.29
CA LYS A 75 -3.82 15.09 -2.96
C LYS A 75 -5.18 14.84 -2.31
N LEU A 76 -5.51 13.57 -2.01
CA LEU A 76 -6.76 13.17 -1.39
C LEU A 76 -6.99 13.82 -0.02
N VAL A 77 -5.93 13.93 0.80
CA VAL A 77 -6.01 14.50 2.15
C VAL A 77 -5.59 15.97 2.24
N GLY A 78 -5.23 16.62 1.11
CA GLY A 78 -4.79 18.00 1.05
C GLY A 78 -3.52 18.28 1.88
N ILE A 79 -2.49 17.45 1.73
CA ILE A 79 -1.14 17.59 2.33
C ILE A 79 -0.09 17.49 1.21
N GLU A 80 1.11 18.03 1.44
CA GLU A 80 2.26 17.78 0.56
C GLU A 80 2.75 16.33 0.63
N GLU A 81 3.08 15.74 -0.52
CA GLU A 81 3.65 14.39 -0.63
C GLU A 81 4.90 14.21 0.25
N ALA A 82 5.77 15.22 0.32
CA ALA A 82 6.99 15.18 1.14
C ALA A 82 6.70 15.06 2.65
N LEU A 83 5.53 15.49 3.12
CA LEU A 83 5.08 15.26 4.49
C LEU A 83 4.59 13.82 4.67
N ILE A 84 3.80 13.30 3.74
CA ILE A 84 3.36 11.89 3.74
C ILE A 84 4.56 10.94 3.78
N ASN A 85 5.54 11.13 2.88
CA ASN A 85 6.80 10.38 2.86
C ASN A 85 7.57 10.50 4.19
N GLY A 86 7.58 11.72 4.78
CA GLY A 86 8.17 11.96 6.09
C GLY A 86 7.48 11.19 7.22
N TYR A 87 6.15 11.13 7.21
CA TYR A 87 5.35 10.43 8.22
C TYR A 87 5.49 8.92 8.09
N GLU A 88 5.38 8.36 6.88
CA GLU A 88 5.51 6.91 6.64
C GLU A 88 6.89 6.36 7.03
N ARG A 89 7.93 7.20 6.98
CA ARG A 89 9.31 6.81 7.34
C ARG A 89 9.68 7.20 8.77
N GLY A 90 8.73 7.72 9.56
CA GLY A 90 8.99 8.19 10.93
C GLY A 90 9.96 9.38 11.03
N ARG A 91 10.27 10.04 9.92
CA ARG A 91 11.23 11.16 9.85
C ARG A 91 10.62 12.51 10.24
N LYS A 92 9.29 12.61 10.23
CA LYS A 92 8.56 13.83 10.62
C LYS A 92 7.49 13.49 11.64
N LYS A 93 7.34 14.36 12.65
CA LYS A 93 6.20 14.33 13.57
C LYS A 93 5.12 15.31 13.08
N PRO A 94 3.90 14.85 12.79
CA PRO A 94 2.79 15.73 12.42
C PRO A 94 2.35 16.60 13.61
N LEU A 95 1.79 17.76 13.31
CA LEU A 95 1.13 18.59 14.33
C LEU A 95 -0.15 17.90 14.82
N PRO A 96 -0.60 18.13 16.07
CA PRO A 96 -1.81 17.51 16.61
C PRO A 96 -3.04 17.65 15.70
N LYS A 97 -3.26 18.83 15.12
CA LYS A 97 -4.36 19.07 14.16
C LYS A 97 -4.24 18.23 12.89
N THR A 98 -3.02 17.99 12.42
CA THR A 98 -2.76 17.13 11.25
C THR A 98 -3.04 15.67 11.58
N VAL A 99 -2.66 15.23 12.78
CA VAL A 99 -2.97 13.87 13.28
C VAL A 99 -4.48 13.66 13.31
N GLU A 100 -5.21 14.56 13.97
CA GLU A 100 -6.67 14.49 14.09
C GLU A 100 -7.36 14.41 12.73
N ARG A 101 -6.98 15.28 11.78
CA ARG A 101 -7.53 15.27 10.43
C ARG A 101 -7.28 13.95 9.70
N LEU A 102 -6.05 13.44 9.77
CA LEU A 102 -5.68 12.20 9.09
C LEU A 102 -6.35 10.98 9.73
N GLU A 103 -6.40 10.91 11.06
CA GLU A 103 -7.08 9.80 11.74
C GLU A 103 -8.59 9.82 11.51
N HIS A 104 -9.20 11.00 11.43
CA HIS A 104 -10.61 11.12 11.05
C HIS A 104 -10.84 10.62 9.62
N PHE A 105 -10.02 11.09 8.67
CA PHE A 105 -10.08 10.65 7.28
C PHE A 105 -9.99 9.12 7.16
N LEU A 106 -8.97 8.52 7.79
CA LEU A 106 -8.70 7.08 7.73
C LEU A 106 -9.82 6.22 8.35
N LYS A 107 -10.62 6.77 9.28
CA LYS A 107 -11.78 6.07 9.88
C LYS A 107 -13.08 6.27 9.10
N SER A 108 -13.15 7.32 8.27
CA SER A 108 -14.39 7.77 7.64
C SER A 108 -14.70 7.09 6.30
N VAL A 109 -13.74 6.38 5.72
CA VAL A 109 -13.94 5.64 4.46
C VAL A 109 -14.34 4.21 4.82
N PRO A 110 -15.60 3.78 4.58
CA PRO A 110 -15.98 2.39 4.73
C PRO A 110 -15.37 1.55 3.60
N ASP A 111 -15.03 0.31 3.93
CA ASP A 111 -14.57 -0.74 3.00
C ASP A 111 -15.50 -0.90 1.77
#